data_AF-N9WFK1-F1
#
_entry.id   AF-N9WFK1-F1
#
_cell.length_a   1.000
_cell.length_b   1.000
_cell.length_c   1.000
_cell.angle_alpha   90.00
_cell.angle_beta   90.00
_cell.angle_gamma   90.00
#
_symmetry.space_group_name_H-M   'P 1'
#
loop_
_entity.id
_entity.type
_entity.pdbx_description
1 polymer ?
#
loop_
_entity_poly.entity_id
_entity_poly.type
_entity_poly.pdbx_seq_one_letter_code
_entity_poly.pdbx_strand_id
1 'polypeptide(L)' 'MELADSMYSYRYEFPAAKVIDRCKNCGNDIYEHQKYWDVFGTIICEECIDDFSVED' A
#
# COMPACT_ATOMS: atom_id res chain seq x y z
N MET A 1 -19.59 40.15 17.78
CA MET A 1 -18.68 39.25 18.54
C MET A 1 -17.91 38.48 17.49
N GLU A 2 -16.73 38.98 17.13
CA GLU A 2 -15.89 38.42 16.08
C GLU A 2 -15.15 37.21 16.68
N LEU A 3 -15.75 36.03 16.50
CA LEU A 3 -15.07 34.77 16.79
C LEU A 3 -13.95 34.63 15.78
N ALA A 4 -12.73 34.85 16.27
CA ALA A 4 -11.49 34.62 15.57
C ALA A 4 -11.55 33.27 14.83
N ASP A 5 -11.43 33.34 13.51
CA ASP A 5 -11.25 32.21 12.62
C ASP A 5 -9.93 31.53 13.02
N SER A 6 -10.04 30.60 13.96
CA SER A 6 -8.92 29.88 14.54
C SER A 6 -8.23 29.11 13.43
N MET A 7 -7.09 29.64 13.00
CA MET A 7 -6.18 29.16 11.99
C MET A 7 -5.57 27.79 12.32
N TYR A 8 -6.37 26.74 12.27
CA TYR A 8 -5.87 25.38 12.26
C TYR A 8 -6.54 24.60 11.15
N SER A 9 -6.09 24.88 9.92
CA SER A 9 -6.19 23.91 8.84
C SER A 9 -5.28 22.72 9.18
N TYR A 10 -5.71 21.84 10.09
CA TYR A 10 -5.18 20.49 10.18
C TYR A 10 -5.59 19.77 8.89
N ARG A 11 -4.93 20.10 7.78
CA ARG A 11 -4.81 19.18 6.65
C ARG A 11 -3.88 18.09 7.17
N TYR A 12 -4.45 17.14 7.88
CA TYR A 12 -3.81 15.85 8.09
C TYR A 12 -3.80 15.19 6.71
N GLU A 13 -2.80 15.56 5.91
CA GLU A 13 -2.53 14.91 4.64
C GLU A 13 -2.17 13.48 5.00
N PHE A 14 -3.12 12.55 4.79
CA PHE A 14 -2.84 11.13 4.94
C PHE A 14 -1.55 10.86 4.16
N PRO A 15 -0.49 10.32 4.82
CA PRO A 15 0.75 10.07 4.12
C PRO A 15 0.41 9.18 2.93
N ALA A 16 0.66 9.71 1.72
CA ALA A 16 0.48 8.94 0.51
C ALA A 16 1.23 7.63 0.70
N ALA A 17 0.53 6.52 0.51
CA ALA A 17 1.07 5.21 0.78
C ALA A 17 2.42 5.07 0.06
N LYS A 18 3.48 4.80 0.82
CA LYS A 18 4.81 4.64 0.24
C LYS A 18 4.87 3.31 -0.48
N VAL A 19 5.24 3.35 -1.75
CA VAL A 19 5.60 2.14 -2.51
C VAL A 19 6.90 1.60 -1.92
N ILE A 20 6.87 0.36 -1.45
CA ILE A 20 8.03 -0.34 -0.88
C ILE A 20 8.72 -1.22 -1.93
N ASP A 21 7.94 -1.88 -2.79
CA ASP A 21 8.44 -2.77 -3.83
C ASP A 21 7.37 -2.94 -4.93
N ARG A 22 7.62 -3.77 -5.92
CA ARG A 22 6.72 -4.02 -7.04
C ARG A 22 6.63 -5.52 -7.31
N CYS A 23 5.41 -6.04 -7.37
CA CYS A 23 5.15 -7.44 -7.66
C CYS A 23 5.77 -7.82 -9.01
N LYS A 24 6.60 -8.86 -9.03
CA LYS A 24 7.25 -9.36 -10.24
C LYS A 24 6.31 -10.15 -11.16
N ASN A 25 5.18 -10.62 -10.64
CA ASN A 25 4.19 -11.38 -11.41
C ASN A 25 3.23 -10.46 -12.18
N CYS A 26 2.51 -9.58 -11.49
CA CYS A 26 1.54 -8.67 -12.12
C CYS A 26 2.09 -7.27 -12.44
N GLY A 27 3.22 -6.87 -11.83
CA GLY A 27 3.75 -5.52 -11.99
C GLY A 27 3.00 -4.46 -11.19
N ASN A 28 2.18 -4.82 -10.20
CA ASN A 28 1.53 -3.86 -9.30
C ASN A 28 2.52 -3.35 -8.23
N ASP A 29 2.39 -2.07 -7.88
CA ASP A 29 3.13 -1.47 -6.78
C ASP A 29 2.62 -2.02 -5.44
N ILE A 30 3.56 -2.43 -4.59
CA ILE A 30 3.30 -2.91 -3.24
C ILE A 30 3.56 -1.73 -2.31
N TYR A 31 2.54 -1.37 -1.56
CA TYR A 31 2.62 -0.28 -0.60
C TYR A 31 3.02 -0.79 0.79
N GLU A 32 3.57 0.09 1.62
CA GLU A 32 3.99 -0.18 3.02
C GLU A 32 2.96 -0.95 3.85
N HIS A 33 1.67 -0.69 3.61
CA HIS A 33 0.55 -1.26 4.35
C HIS A 33 0.00 -2.55 3.71
N GLN A 34 0.60 -3.03 2.62
CA GLN A 34 0.18 -4.24 1.92
C GLN A 34 1.09 -5.42 2.23
N LYS A 35 0.50 -6.62 2.20
CA LYS A 35 1.25 -7.86 2.35
C LYS A 35 1.90 -8.26 1.03
N TYR A 36 3.12 -8.75 1.14
CA TYR A 36 3.87 -9.33 0.04
C TYR A 36 4.66 -10.53 0.53
N TRP A 37 5.00 -11.41 -0.40
CA TRP A 37 5.77 -12.63 -0.16
C TRP A 37 7.03 -12.59 -1.01
N ASP A 38 8.17 -12.86 -0.40
CA ASP A 38 9.40 -13.13 -1.14
C ASP A 38 9.50 -14.64 -1.38
N VAL A 39 9.36 -15.04 -2.62
CA VAL A 39 9.45 -16.43 -3.06
C VAL A 39 10.70 -16.55 -3.92
N PHE A 40 11.79 -17.09 -3.35
CA PHE A 40 13.09 -17.24 -4.01
C PHE A 40 13.63 -15.92 -4.63
N GLY A 41 13.48 -14.79 -3.94
CA GLY A 41 13.89 -13.47 -4.46
C GLY A 41 12.91 -12.86 -5.47
N THR A 42 11.74 -13.48 -5.64
CA THR A 42 10.64 -12.95 -6.43
C THR A 42 9.60 -12.37 -5.47
N ILE A 43 9.46 -11.04 -5.49
CA ILE A 43 8.43 -10.36 -4.70
C ILE A 43 7.07 -10.55 -5.39
N ILE A 44 6.12 -11.11 -4.65
CA ILE A 44 4.76 -11.44 -5.10
C ILE A 44 3.74 -10.74 -4.17
N CYS A 45 2.71 -10.11 -4.73
CA CYS A 45 1.62 -9.49 -3.95
C CYS A 45 0.60 -10.53 -3.47
N GLU A 46 -0.25 -10.14 -2.51
CA GLU A 46 -1.32 -11.00 -1.95
C GLU A 46 -2.21 -11.62 -3.02
N GLU A 47 -2.63 -10.83 -4.02
CA GLU A 47 -3.50 -11.32 -5.10
C GLU A 47 -2.84 -12.44 -5.89
N CYS A 48 -1.57 -12.28 -6.25
CA CYS A 48 -0.86 -13.27 -7.05
C CYS A 48 -0.57 -14.57 -6.28
N ILE A 49 -0.25 -14.48 -4.99
CA ILE A 49 0.03 -15.68 -4.19
C ILE A 49 -1.26 -16.44 -3.84
N ASP A 50 -2.38 -15.73 -3.70
CA ASP A 50 -3.69 -16.35 -3.47
C ASP A 50 -4.09 -17.19 -4.70
N ASP A 51 -3.92 -16.65 -5.91
CA ASP A 51 -4.11 -17.39 -7.17
C ASP A 51 -3.27 -18.69 -7.24
N PHE A 52 -2.03 -18.69 -6.73
CA PHE A 52 -1.19 -19.90 -6.66
C PHE A 52 -1.71 -20.96 -5.67
N SER A 53 -2.55 -20.58 -4.72
CA SER A 53 -3.05 -21.47 -3.67
C SER A 53 -4.37 -22.17 -4.01
N VAL A 54 -5.04 -21.77 -5.11
CA VAL A 54 -6.37 -22.29 -5.51
C VAL A 54 -6.27 -23.23 -6.72
N GLU A 55 -5.27 -24.12 -6.74
CA GLU A 55 -5.26 -25.29 -7.64
C GLU A 55 -5.47 -26.57 -6.82
N ASP A 56 -6.73 -26.85 -6.46
CA ASP A 56 -7.22 -28.18 -6.03
C ASP A 56 -8.54 -28.53 -6.77
#